data_AF-A0A4S2LXI0-F1
#
_entry.id   AF-A0A4S2LXI0-F1
#
_cell.length_a   1.000
_cell.length_b   1.000
_cell.length_c   1.000
_cell.angle_alpha   90.00
_cell.angle_beta   90.00
_cell.angle_gamma   90.00
#
_symmetry.space_group_name_H-M   'P 1'
#
loop_
_entity.id
_entity.type
_entity.pdbx_description
1 polymer ?
#
loop_
_entity_poly.entity_id
_entity_poly.type
_entity_poly.pdbx_seq_one_letter_code
_entity_poly.pdbx_strand_id
1 'polypeptide(L)'
;MINVSIVILAFAFTLIAAQNITCYNNPNGPENGNEALITQENCTFCGLQQQLEGTKVILTNRTCCETCAVYSVPDQGRRVCCTVPLCNYNYSTALDGQLGERYLQRNI
;
A
#
# COMPACT_ATOMS: atom_id res chain seq x y z
N MET A 1 35.37 31.49 35.56
CA MET A 1 35.49 30.45 34.52
C MET A 1 34.13 29.76 34.41
N ILE A 2 33.35 30.06 33.39
CA ILE A 2 31.98 29.53 33.21
C ILE A 2 32.09 28.36 32.23
N ASN A 3 31.81 27.16 32.71
CA ASN A 3 31.85 25.93 31.93
C ASN A 3 30.52 25.80 31.19
N VAL A 4 30.49 26.14 29.89
CA VAL A 4 29.27 26.04 29.08
C VAL A 4 29.27 24.68 28.39
N SER A 5 28.63 23.71 29.04
CA SER A 5 28.37 22.40 28.43
C SER A 5 27.32 22.55 27.34
N ILE A 6 27.75 22.48 26.08
CA ILE A 6 26.87 22.48 24.91
C ILE A 6 26.25 21.08 24.80
N VAL A 7 24.98 20.96 25.18
CA VAL A 7 24.18 19.75 24.94
C VAL A 7 23.76 19.76 23.47
N ILE A 8 24.43 18.95 22.65
CA ILE A 8 24.06 18.75 21.25
C ILE A 8 22.89 17.77 21.23
N LEU A 9 21.66 18.28 21.11
CA LEU A 9 20.49 17.48 20.75
C LEU A 9 20.61 17.08 19.28
N ALA A 10 21.08 15.87 19.03
CA ALA A 10 21.04 15.25 17.71
C ALA A 10 19.58 14.87 17.39
N PHE A 11 18.86 15.76 16.70
CA PHE A 11 17.60 15.41 16.05
C PHE A 11 17.91 14.48 14.88
N ALA A 12 17.76 13.17 15.11
CA ALA A 12 17.77 12.18 14.04
C ALA A 12 16.49 12.37 13.21
N PHE A 13 16.57 13.20 12.18
CA PHE A 13 15.57 13.21 11.12
C PHE A 13 15.67 11.87 10.41
N THR A 14 14.80 10.92 10.75
CA THR A 14 14.59 9.74 9.91
C THR A 14 14.03 10.25 8.59
N LEU A 15 14.91 10.44 7.59
CA LEU A 15 14.47 10.46 6.20
C LEU A 15 13.77 9.13 5.98
N ILE A 16 12.45 9.15 5.93
CA ILE A 16 11.68 8.08 5.34
C ILE A 16 12.05 8.16 3.86
N ALA A 17 13.11 7.47 3.46
CA ALA A 17 13.44 7.30 2.06
C ALA A 17 12.17 6.78 1.40
N ALA A 18 11.67 7.49 0.38
CA ALA A 18 10.61 6.99 -0.47
C ALA A 18 11.13 5.68 -1.08
N GLN A 19 10.76 4.54 -0.49
CA GLN A 19 11.15 3.25 -1.00
C GLN A 19 10.28 3.00 -2.22
N ASN A 20 10.88 3.03 -3.41
CA ASN A 20 10.19 2.60 -4.62
C ASN A 20 9.85 1.12 -4.48
N ILE A 21 8.59 0.79 -4.23
CA ILE A 21 8.13 -0.60 -4.17
C ILE A 21 7.63 -1.07 -5.53
N THR A 22 7.92 -2.32 -5.90
CA THR A 22 7.36 -2.90 -7.13
C THR A 22 5.97 -3.45 -6.85
N CYS A 23 4.99 -3.13 -7.71
CA CYS A 23 3.62 -3.62 -7.59
C CYS A 23 3.17 -4.32 -8.87
N TYR A 24 2.14 -5.16 -8.77
CA TYR A 24 1.34 -5.48 -9.94
C TYR A 24 0.52 -4.25 -10.33
N ASN A 25 0.43 -3.97 -11.63
CA ASN A 25 -0.42 -2.90 -12.14
C ASN A 25 -1.22 -3.44 -13.33
N ASN A 26 -2.44 -3.87 -13.06
CA ASN A 26 -3.32 -4.47 -14.05
C ASN A 26 -4.76 -4.02 -13.76
N PRO A 27 -5.20 -2.92 -14.39
CA PRO A 27 -6.60 -2.51 -14.30
C PRO A 27 -7.48 -3.54 -14.99
N ASN A 28 -8.49 -4.03 -14.26
CA ASN A 28 -9.44 -5.05 -14.74
C ASN A 28 -8.79 -6.40 -15.06
N GLY A 29 -7.67 -6.71 -14.41
CA GLY A 29 -6.99 -7.99 -14.55
C GLY A 29 -7.74 -9.16 -13.91
N PRO A 30 -7.23 -10.40 -14.11
CA PRO A 30 -7.77 -11.59 -13.47
C PRO A 30 -7.75 -11.49 -11.94
N GLU A 31 -8.60 -12.29 -11.28
CA GLU A 31 -8.71 -12.32 -9.81
C GLU A 31 -7.35 -12.56 -9.13
N ASN A 32 -6.49 -13.37 -9.75
CA ASN A 32 -5.12 -13.61 -9.33
C ASN A 32 -4.14 -13.05 -10.36
N GLY A 33 -3.15 -12.28 -9.91
CA GLY A 33 -2.27 -11.51 -10.80
C GLY A 33 -1.39 -12.41 -11.66
N ASN A 34 -1.17 -12.07 -12.94
CA ASN A 34 -0.09 -12.68 -13.73
C ASN A 34 0.30 -11.94 -15.04
N GLU A 35 -0.17 -10.73 -15.32
CA GLU A 35 -0.06 -10.21 -16.70
C GLU A 35 0.82 -8.95 -16.86
N ALA A 36 1.09 -8.18 -15.80
CA ALA A 36 1.97 -7.01 -15.91
C ALA A 36 2.65 -6.69 -14.57
N LEU A 37 3.97 -6.85 -14.53
CA LEU A 37 4.84 -6.29 -13.50
C LEU A 37 5.19 -4.87 -13.93
N ILE A 38 4.83 -3.88 -13.12
CA ILE A 38 5.25 -2.49 -13.35
C ILE A 38 5.97 -2.00 -12.11
N THR A 39 7.27 -1.75 -12.26
CA THR A 39 8.03 -0.91 -11.33
C THR A 39 7.85 0.52 -11.78
N GLN A 40 6.99 1.29 -11.10
CA GLN A 40 6.89 2.74 -11.31
C GLN A 40 7.79 3.46 -10.31
N GLU A 41 8.43 4.54 -10.74
CA GLU A 41 9.07 5.50 -9.82
C GLU A 41 7.97 6.13 -8.95
N ASN A 42 8.22 6.30 -7.64
CA ASN A 42 7.31 6.85 -6.62
C ASN A 42 6.19 5.93 -6.10
N CYS A 43 6.22 4.63 -6.36
CA CYS A 43 5.32 3.70 -5.67
C CYS A 43 5.63 3.66 -4.17
N THR A 44 4.70 4.13 -3.34
CA THR A 44 4.76 3.97 -1.87
C THR A 44 3.83 2.86 -1.38
N PHE A 45 2.72 2.62 -2.09
CA PHE A 45 1.72 1.59 -1.78
C PHE A 45 1.31 0.81 -3.03
N CYS A 46 1.13 -0.49 -2.88
CA CYS A 46 0.44 -1.35 -3.83
C CYS A 46 -1.04 -1.45 -3.43
N GLY A 47 -1.91 -0.99 -4.31
CA GLY A 47 -3.36 -1.10 -4.19
C GLY A 47 -3.87 -2.39 -4.82
N LEU A 48 -4.77 -3.08 -4.11
CA LEU A 48 -5.64 -4.13 -4.62
C LEU A 48 -7.09 -3.70 -4.37
N GLN A 49 -7.84 -3.47 -5.44
CA GLN A 49 -9.27 -3.21 -5.40
C GLN A 49 -10.02 -4.37 -6.05
N GLN A 50 -11.07 -4.84 -5.40
CA GLN A 50 -11.93 -5.89 -5.92
C GLN A 50 -13.39 -5.44 -5.86
N GLN A 51 -14.09 -5.59 -6.97
CA GLN A 51 -15.54 -5.45 -7.01
C GLN A 51 -16.17 -6.82 -6.77
N LEU A 52 -17.19 -6.83 -5.92
CA LEU A 52 -17.88 -8.03 -5.51
C LEU A 52 -19.31 -8.03 -6.04
N GLU A 53 -19.83 -9.22 -6.30
CA GLU A 53 -21.25 -9.51 -6.47
C GLU A 53 -21.58 -10.64 -5.49
N GLY A 54 -22.03 -10.26 -4.29
CA GLY A 54 -22.07 -11.18 -3.15
C GLY A 54 -20.65 -11.57 -2.69
N THR A 55 -20.37 -12.88 -2.62
CA THR A 55 -19.03 -13.40 -2.28
C THR A 55 -18.09 -13.52 -3.47
N LYS A 56 -18.59 -13.34 -4.69
CA LYS A 56 -17.84 -13.55 -5.93
C LYS A 56 -17.09 -12.27 -6.31
N VAL A 57 -15.80 -12.41 -6.60
CA VAL A 57 -15.02 -11.33 -7.24
C VAL A 57 -15.36 -11.28 -8.72
N ILE A 58 -15.85 -10.13 -9.17
CA ILE A 58 -16.21 -9.90 -10.58
C ILE A 58 -15.21 -9.00 -11.31
N LEU A 59 -14.46 -8.20 -10.57
CA LEU A 59 -13.43 -7.32 -11.10
C LEU A 59 -12.28 -7.21 -10.11
N THR A 60 -11.05 -7.23 -10.61
CA THR A 60 -9.87 -6.91 -9.82
C THR A 60 -9.07 -5.81 -10.50
N ASN A 61 -8.72 -4.78 -9.74
CA ASN A 61 -7.88 -3.69 -10.18
C ASN A 61 -6.66 -3.59 -9.26
N ARG A 62 -5.48 -3.60 -9.85
CA ARG A 62 -4.20 -3.49 -9.13
C ARG A 62 -3.51 -2.23 -9.58
N THR A 63 -3.06 -1.43 -8.63
CA THR A 63 -2.44 -0.13 -8.91
C THR A 63 -1.22 0.08 -8.03
N CYS A 64 -0.28 0.89 -8.52
CA CYS A 64 0.72 1.55 -7.70
C CYS A 64 0.19 2.94 -7.33
N CYS A 65 0.35 3.36 -6.07
CA CYS A 65 -0.13 4.66 -5.58
C CYS A 65 0.86 5.27 -4.58
N GLU A 66 0.95 6.61 -4.54
CA GLU A 66 1.64 7.36 -3.49
C GLU A 66 0.81 7.42 -2.20
N THR A 67 -0.51 7.49 -2.33
CA THR A 67 -1.49 7.48 -1.24
C THR A 67 -2.55 6.42 -1.49
N CYS A 68 -3.04 5.76 -0.44
CA CYS A 68 -3.98 4.66 -0.61
C CYS A 68 -5.09 4.67 0.45
N ALA A 69 -6.35 4.76 -0.01
CA ALA A 69 -7.54 4.69 0.83
C ALA A 69 -8.08 3.26 0.85
N VAL A 70 -8.22 2.69 2.04
CA VAL A 70 -8.82 1.36 2.23
C VAL A 70 -10.33 1.47 2.43
N TYR A 71 -11.06 0.47 1.94
CA TYR A 71 -12.49 0.34 2.23
C TYR A 71 -12.90 -1.12 2.14
N SER A 72 -14.02 -1.45 2.79
CA SER A 72 -14.68 -2.73 2.65
C SER A 72 -16.17 -2.50 2.76
N VAL A 73 -16.89 -2.76 1.67
CA VAL A 73 -18.35 -2.71 1.61
C VAL A 73 -18.83 -4.13 1.31
N PRO A 74 -19.54 -4.78 2.25
CA PRO A 74 -20.06 -6.13 2.05
C PRO A 74 -20.81 -6.25 0.73
N ASP A 75 -20.55 -7.34 0.00
CA ASP A 75 -21.19 -7.69 -1.27
C ASP A 75 -21.04 -6.70 -2.44
N GLN A 76 -20.31 -5.59 -2.27
CA GLN A 76 -20.11 -4.57 -3.30
C GLN A 76 -18.64 -4.43 -3.71
N GLY A 77 -17.72 -4.38 -2.74
CA GLY A 77 -16.33 -4.18 -3.07
C GLY A 77 -15.41 -3.99 -1.87
N ARG A 78 -14.12 -4.10 -2.13
CA ARG A 78 -13.07 -3.90 -1.13
C ARG A 78 -11.81 -3.34 -1.76
N ARG A 79 -11.07 -2.56 -1.00
CA ARG A 79 -9.74 -2.08 -1.36
C ARG A 79 -8.78 -2.24 -0.19
N VAL A 80 -7.65 -2.87 -0.47
CA VAL A 80 -6.54 -3.08 0.46
C VAL A 80 -5.29 -2.42 -0.13
N CYS A 81 -4.46 -1.90 0.78
CA CYS A 81 -3.22 -1.21 0.47
C CYS A 81 -2.09 -1.90 1.24
N CYS A 82 -0.99 -2.19 0.57
CA CYS A 82 0.16 -2.85 1.16
C CYS A 82 1.46 -2.23 0.64
N THR A 83 2.58 -2.49 1.32
CA THR A 83 3.85 -1.74 1.10
C THR A 83 5.05 -2.66 0.89
N VAL A 84 4.80 -3.96 0.77
CA VAL A 84 5.83 -4.96 0.47
C VAL A 84 5.84 -5.18 -1.05
N PRO A 85 6.99 -5.39 -1.71
CA PRO A 85 7.01 -5.67 -3.14
C PRO A 85 6.06 -6.81 -3.52
N LEU A 86 5.27 -6.59 -4.58
CA LEU A 86 4.32 -7.55 -5.17
C LEU A 86 3.21 -8.03 -4.23
N CYS A 87 2.96 -7.34 -3.12
CA CYS A 87 1.96 -7.75 -2.14
C CYS A 87 0.51 -7.72 -2.67
N ASN A 88 0.22 -6.93 -3.71
CA ASN A 88 -1.11 -6.83 -4.30
C ASN A 88 -1.44 -7.97 -5.30
N TYR A 89 -0.82 -9.14 -5.14
CA TYR A 89 -1.08 -10.33 -5.96
C TYR A 89 -2.53 -10.82 -5.82
N ASN A 90 -3.00 -11.04 -4.60
CA ASN A 90 -4.36 -11.42 -4.25
C ASN A 90 -4.77 -10.80 -2.91
N TYR A 91 -6.03 -11.00 -2.49
CA TYR A 91 -6.55 -10.38 -1.27
C TYR A 91 -5.85 -10.82 0.00
N SER A 92 -5.53 -12.11 0.15
CA SER A 92 -4.83 -12.63 1.33
C SER A 92 -3.44 -12.04 1.44
N THR A 93 -2.66 -12.07 0.35
CA THR A 93 -1.30 -11.53 0.30
C THR A 93 -1.30 -10.02 0.54
N ALA A 94 -2.30 -9.30 0.05
CA ALA A 94 -2.42 -7.87 0.27
C ALA A 94 -2.72 -7.54 1.75
N LEU A 95 -3.49 -8.38 2.45
CA LEU A 95 -3.72 -8.25 3.89
C LEU A 95 -2.45 -8.53 4.69
N ASP A 96 -1.73 -9.62 4.35
CA ASP A 96 -0.48 -10.00 5.03
C ASP A 96 0.62 -8.92 4.83
N GLY A 97 0.59 -8.22 3.71
CA GLY A 97 1.52 -7.13 3.36
C GLY A 97 1.14 -5.74 3.90
N GLN A 98 0.07 -5.61 4.69
CA GLN A 98 -0.26 -4.33 5.35
C GLN A 98 0.83 -3.98 6.38
N LEU A 99 1.69 -3.00 6.08
CA LEU A 99 2.37 -2.29 7.16
C LEU A 99 1.29 -1.55 7.95
N GLY A 100 1.20 -1.84 9.26
CA GLY A 100 0.03 -1.61 10.12
C GLY A 100 -0.62 -0.22 10.10
N GLU A 101 -1.69 -0.10 10.89
CA GLU A 101 -2.73 0.96 10.82
C GLU A 101 -2.28 2.41 10.59
N ARG A 102 -1.04 2.77 10.98
CA ARG A 102 -0.43 4.10 10.80
C ARG A 102 -0.34 4.59 9.34
N TYR A 103 -0.45 3.71 8.35
CA TYR A 103 -0.42 4.09 6.92
C TYR A 103 -1.80 4.10 6.26
N LEU A 104 -2.85 3.70 6.97
CA LEU A 104 -4.20 3.68 6.46
C LEU A 104 -4.85 5.03 6.76
N GLN A 105 -4.94 5.92 5.78
CA GLN A 105 -5.86 7.06 5.87
C GLN A 105 -7.29 6.50 5.89
N ARG A 106 -7.85 6.36 7.10
CA ARG A 106 -9.28 6.12 7.28
C ARG A 106 -9.98 7.44 6.98
N ASN A 107 -10.64 7.55 5.83
CA ASN A 107 -11.66 8.58 5.65
C ASN A 107 -12.83 8.18 6.55
N ILE A 108 -12.89 8.80 7.74
CA ILE A 108 -14.06 8.81 8.62
C ILE A 108 -15.00 9.90 8.10
#